data_AF-A0A1M6I3D1-F1
#
_entry.id   AF-A0A1M6I3D1-F1
#
_cell.length_a   1.000
_cell.length_b   1.000
_cell.length_c   1.000
_cell.angle_alpha   90.00
_cell.angle_beta   90.00
_cell.angle_gamma   90.00
#
_symmetry.space_group_name_H-M   'P 1'
#
loop_
_entity.id
_entity.type
_entity.pdbx_description
1 polymer ?
#
loop_
_entity_poly.entity_id
_entity_poly.type
_entity_poly.pdbx_seq_one_letter_code
_entity_poly.pdbx_strand_id
1 'polypeptide(L)'
;MLTLAVLVCAGFLAGGLNAVAGGGTFLSFPALVWLGLPPITANATATLTAMPGYMGSAWAFRRDIQSEGRLGLPAIFVVAVAGGLSGALLLLVTPGEAFEGIVPWLLLIATYLFAAGPRLVAALRMGGGVGPIASGTVIFFVSVYGGYFNGGLGIMLLAVLGLIGFTDLHSMNGLKNLLSAILSVVSVATYALAGLIAWD
;
A
#
# COMPACT_ATOMS: atom_id res chain seq x y z
N MET A 1 -31.00 -0.02 5.25
CA MET A 1 -30.49 0.20 6.62
C MET A 1 -29.53 -0.91 7.05
N LEU A 2 -29.96 -2.19 7.06
CA LEU A 2 -29.08 -3.32 7.42
C LEU A 2 -27.86 -3.45 6.49
N THR A 3 -28.04 -3.37 5.18
CA THR A 3 -26.95 -3.47 4.19
C THR A 3 -25.87 -2.39 4.39
N LEU A 4 -26.28 -1.13 4.60
CA LEU A 4 -25.36 -0.02 4.88
C LEU A 4 -24.58 -0.26 6.18
N ALA A 5 -25.24 -0.73 7.24
CA ALA A 5 -24.57 -1.04 8.50
C ALA A 5 -23.53 -2.16 8.33
N VAL A 6 -23.87 -3.22 7.57
CA VAL A 6 -22.94 -4.31 7.26
C VAL A 6 -21.75 -3.82 6.44
N LEU A 7 -21.97 -3.00 5.41
CA LEU A 7 -20.91 -2.42 4.58
C LEU A 7 -19.99 -1.50 5.38
N VAL A 8 -20.55 -0.66 6.26
CA VAL A 8 -19.78 0.20 7.16
C VAL A 8 -18.92 -0.62 8.11
N CYS A 9 -19.50 -1.66 8.74
CA CYS A 9 -18.74 -2.57 9.61
C CYS A 9 -17.64 -3.32 8.84
N ALA A 10 -17.93 -3.83 7.65
CA ALA A 10 -16.96 -4.53 6.82
C ALA A 10 -15.82 -3.59 6.38
N GLY A 11 -16.14 -2.36 5.96
CA GLY A 11 -15.16 -1.33 5.62
C GLY A 11 -14.30 -0.93 6.83
N PHE A 12 -14.90 -0.83 8.02
CA PHE A 12 -14.17 -0.55 9.25
C PHE A 12 -13.21 -1.69 9.64
N LEU A 13 -13.67 -2.93 9.55
CA LEU A 13 -12.84 -4.12 9.81
C LEU A 13 -11.70 -4.27 8.77
N ALA A 14 -12.00 -4.07 7.49
CA ALA A 14 -11.00 -4.08 6.43
C ALA A 14 -9.97 -2.95 6.62
N GLY A 15 -10.42 -1.76 7.02
CA GLY A 15 -9.58 -0.65 7.43
C GLY A 15 -8.69 -1.00 8.61
N GLY A 16 -9.23 -1.66 9.65
CA GLY A 16 -8.47 -2.16 10.79
C GLY A 16 -7.42 -3.19 10.42
N LEU A 17 -7.73 -4.14 9.53
CA LEU A 17 -6.76 -5.10 8.98
C LEU A 17 -5.64 -4.41 8.21
N ASN A 18 -5.97 -3.37 7.43
CA ASN A 18 -4.98 -2.54 6.74
C ASN A 18 -4.12 -1.71 7.72
N ALA A 19 -4.72 -1.22 8.82
CA ALA A 19 -4.02 -0.49 9.87
C ALA A 19 -2.97 -1.37 10.58
N VAL A 20 -3.35 -2.60 10.93
CA VAL A 20 -2.51 -3.53 11.72
C VAL A 20 -1.50 -4.26 10.85
N ALA A 21 -1.96 -4.87 9.75
CA ALA A 21 -1.16 -5.80 8.96
C ALA A 21 -0.93 -5.34 7.52
N GLY A 22 -1.70 -4.37 7.00
CA GLY A 22 -1.57 -3.92 5.60
C GLY A 22 -2.09 -4.93 4.56
N GLY A 23 -2.89 -5.91 5.00
CA GLY A 23 -3.38 -7.03 4.18
C GLY A 23 -4.88 -7.01 3.85
N GLY A 24 -5.64 -6.01 4.28
CA GLY A 24 -7.08 -5.90 3.97
C GLY A 24 -7.35 -5.84 2.47
N THR A 25 -6.57 -5.06 1.72
CA THR A 25 -6.70 -4.95 0.26
C THR A 25 -6.37 -6.28 -0.46
N PHE A 26 -5.59 -7.15 0.18
CA PHE A 26 -5.26 -8.49 -0.31
C PHE A 26 -6.49 -9.41 -0.35
N LEU A 27 -7.49 -9.15 0.49
CA LEU A 27 -8.76 -9.88 0.52
C LEU A 27 -9.80 -9.23 -0.41
N SER A 28 -9.85 -7.89 -0.44
CA SER A 28 -10.84 -7.16 -1.23
C SER A 28 -10.67 -7.36 -2.74
N PHE A 29 -9.44 -7.40 -3.24
CA PHE A 29 -9.18 -7.53 -4.68
C PHE A 29 -9.69 -8.87 -5.25
N PRO A 30 -9.30 -10.06 -4.74
CA PRO A 30 -9.81 -11.33 -5.24
C PRO A 30 -11.33 -11.47 -5.10
N ALA A 31 -11.91 -10.90 -4.03
CA ALA A 31 -13.36 -10.89 -3.85
C ALA A 31 -14.08 -10.11 -4.96
N LEU A 32 -13.58 -8.93 -5.33
CA LEU A 32 -14.16 -8.13 -6.43
C LEU A 32 -14.00 -8.81 -7.79
N VAL A 33 -12.85 -9.44 -8.06
CA VAL A 33 -12.66 -10.23 -9.28
C VAL A 33 -13.63 -11.42 -9.31
N TRP A 34 -13.82 -12.09 -8.17
CA TRP A 34 -14.78 -13.20 -8.06
C TRP A 34 -16.24 -12.75 -8.26
N LEU A 35 -16.58 -11.52 -7.88
CA LEU A 35 -17.87 -10.88 -8.18
C LEU A 35 -18.02 -10.46 -9.65
N GLY A 36 -17.01 -10.70 -10.50
CA GLY A 36 -17.05 -10.48 -11.94
C GLY A 36 -16.55 -9.12 -12.39
N LEU A 37 -15.96 -8.30 -11.51
CA LEU A 37 -15.36 -7.04 -11.92
C LEU A 37 -14.08 -7.31 -12.74
N PRO A 38 -13.85 -6.55 -13.83
CA PRO A 38 -12.58 -6.57 -14.54
C PRO A 38 -11.41 -6.29 -13.57
N PRO A 39 -10.27 -7.00 -13.66
CA PRO A 39 -9.20 -6.89 -12.67
C PRO A 39 -8.66 -5.47 -12.45
N ILE A 40 -8.52 -4.67 -13.49
CA ILE A 40 -8.10 -3.26 -13.36
C ILE A 40 -9.14 -2.46 -12.53
N THR A 41 -10.42 -2.61 -12.86
CA THR A 41 -11.54 -1.98 -12.13
C THR A 41 -11.63 -2.48 -10.69
N ALA A 42 -11.43 -3.79 -10.46
CA ALA A 42 -11.42 -4.40 -9.15
C ALA A 42 -10.29 -3.82 -8.27
N ASN A 43 -9.08 -3.64 -8.82
CA ASN A 43 -7.96 -3.02 -8.12
C ASN A 43 -8.21 -1.54 -7.81
N ALA A 44 -8.72 -0.77 -8.78
CA ALA A 44 -9.07 0.63 -8.58
C ALA A 44 -10.13 0.79 -7.48
N THR A 45 -11.18 -0.03 -7.52
CA THR A 45 -12.27 -0.03 -6.55
C THR A 45 -11.79 -0.47 -5.17
N ALA A 46 -11.00 -1.54 -5.05
CA ALA A 46 -10.41 -1.97 -3.79
C ALA A 46 -9.52 -0.89 -3.16
N THR A 47 -8.75 -0.16 -3.98
CA THR A 47 -7.91 0.95 -3.53
C THR A 47 -8.77 2.08 -2.96
N LEU A 48 -9.87 2.44 -3.64
CA LEU A 48 -10.84 3.41 -3.13
C LEU A 48 -11.44 2.95 -1.80
N THR A 49 -11.88 1.69 -1.70
CA THR A 49 -12.48 1.15 -0.47
C THR A 49 -11.49 1.18 0.70
N ALA A 50 -10.20 0.96 0.45
CA ALA A 50 -9.16 0.98 1.47
C ALA A 50 -8.72 2.38 1.91
N MET A 51 -8.85 3.38 1.03
CA MET A 51 -8.34 4.75 1.24
C MET A 51 -8.81 5.39 2.56
N PRO A 52 -10.11 5.39 2.93
CA PRO A 52 -10.56 5.96 4.21
C PRO A 52 -9.91 5.29 5.42
N GLY A 53 -9.70 3.96 5.36
CA GLY A 53 -9.03 3.21 6.41
C GLY A 53 -7.56 3.61 6.58
N TYR A 54 -6.85 3.81 5.47
CA TYR A 54 -5.47 4.31 5.51
C TYR A 54 -5.39 5.75 6.03
N MET A 55 -6.30 6.63 5.60
CA MET A 55 -6.35 8.01 6.10
C MET A 55 -6.62 8.05 7.61
N GLY A 56 -7.60 7.27 8.09
CA GLY A 56 -7.89 7.13 9.52
C GLY A 56 -6.70 6.59 10.31
N SER A 57 -5.99 5.61 9.75
CA SER A 57 -4.79 5.04 10.36
C SER A 57 -3.63 6.05 10.39
N ALA A 58 -3.37 6.77 9.30
CA ALA A 58 -2.36 7.81 9.25
C ALA A 58 -2.64 8.92 10.28
N TRP A 59 -3.91 9.28 10.47
CA TRP A 59 -4.33 10.21 11.51
C TRP A 59 -4.14 9.64 12.93
N ALA A 60 -4.51 8.38 13.16
CA ALA A 60 -4.37 7.73 14.46
C ALA A 60 -2.91 7.66 14.91
N PHE A 61 -2.01 7.26 14.01
CA PHE A 61 -0.57 7.12 14.25
C PHE A 61 0.23 8.41 13.97
N ARG A 62 -0.43 9.58 13.84
CA ARG A 62 0.25 10.83 13.45
C ARG A 62 1.36 11.28 14.40
N ARG A 63 1.28 10.90 15.67
CA ARG A 63 2.28 11.21 16.70
C ARG A 63 3.53 10.34 16.60
N ASP A 64 3.40 9.21 15.91
CA ASP A 64 4.47 8.24 15.70
C ASP A 64 5.14 8.46 14.33
N ILE A 65 4.73 9.47 13.56
CA ILE A 65 5.38 9.79 12.27
C ILE A 65 6.69 10.50 12.55
N GLN A 66 7.78 9.75 12.55
CA GLN A 66 9.13 10.25 12.71
C GLN A 66 10.05 9.69 11.61
N SER A 67 11.10 10.43 11.28
CA SER A 67 12.16 9.94 10.40
C SER A 67 13.31 9.42 11.25
N GLU A 68 13.48 8.11 11.29
CA GLU A 68 14.65 7.47 11.89
C GLU A 68 15.75 7.18 10.86
N GLY A 69 15.36 7.09 9.59
CA GLY A 69 16.25 6.77 8.49
C GLY A 69 17.12 7.95 8.06
N ARG A 70 18.06 7.64 7.16
CA ARG A 70 18.98 8.62 6.56
C ARG A 70 18.31 9.60 5.58
N LEU A 71 17.05 9.36 5.23
CA LEU A 71 16.26 10.16 4.31
C LEU A 71 15.17 10.90 5.10
N GLY A 72 15.14 12.23 5.03
CA GLY A 72 14.17 13.03 5.77
C GLY A 72 12.73 12.85 5.27
N LEU A 73 11.74 13.08 6.14
CA LEU A 73 10.31 12.94 5.83
C LEU A 73 9.86 13.64 4.53
N PRO A 74 10.29 14.89 4.22
CA PRO A 74 9.87 15.55 2.98
C PRO A 74 10.35 14.82 1.73
N ALA A 75 11.58 14.29 1.76
CA ALA A 75 12.12 13.53 0.64
C ALA A 75 11.40 12.19 0.47
N ILE A 76 11.10 11.48 1.57
CA ILE A 76 10.27 10.27 1.55
C ILE A 76 8.90 10.58 0.93
N PHE A 77 8.26 11.67 1.33
CA PHE A 77 6.97 12.10 0.80
C PHE A 77 7.03 12.35 -0.71
N VAL A 78 7.98 13.16 -1.18
CA VAL A 78 8.11 13.50 -2.61
C VAL A 78 8.35 12.24 -3.45
N VAL A 79 9.27 11.38 -3.00
CA VAL A 79 9.59 10.13 -3.68
C VAL A 79 8.37 9.21 -3.72
N ALA A 80 7.61 9.12 -2.62
CA ALA A 80 6.43 8.28 -2.56
C ALA A 80 5.30 8.79 -3.46
N VAL A 81 5.06 10.09 -3.52
CA VAL A 81 4.09 10.69 -4.45
C VAL A 81 4.51 10.44 -5.89
N ALA A 82 5.78 10.66 -6.24
CA ALA A 82 6.29 10.44 -7.59
C ALA A 82 6.19 8.96 -8.00
N GLY A 83 6.58 8.04 -7.11
CA GLY A 83 6.46 6.61 -7.34
C GLY A 83 4.99 6.18 -7.45
N GLY A 84 4.14 6.60 -6.52
CA GLY A 84 2.70 6.28 -6.52
C GLY A 84 2.00 6.75 -7.79
N LEU A 85 2.26 7.98 -8.23
CA LEU A 85 1.71 8.50 -9.48
C LEU A 85 2.23 7.70 -10.68
N SER A 86 3.52 7.39 -10.71
CA SER A 86 4.12 6.57 -11.79
C SER A 86 3.47 5.19 -11.87
N GLY A 87 3.24 4.55 -10.72
CA GLY A 87 2.56 3.26 -10.60
C GLY A 87 1.10 3.31 -11.06
N ALA A 88 0.37 4.34 -10.63
CA ALA A 88 -1.02 4.52 -11.03
C ALA A 88 -1.16 4.78 -12.54
N LEU A 89 -0.29 5.62 -13.11
CA LEU A 89 -0.22 5.84 -14.55
C LEU A 89 0.18 4.59 -15.32
N LEU A 90 1.10 3.79 -14.77
CA LEU A 90 1.48 2.50 -15.35
C LEU A 90 0.28 1.55 -15.43
N LEU A 91 -0.60 1.55 -14.42
CA LEU A 91 -1.82 0.74 -14.47
C LEU A 91 -2.74 1.19 -15.61
N LEU A 92 -2.89 2.49 -15.86
CA LEU A 92 -3.74 3.02 -16.94
C LEU A 92 -3.33 2.57 -18.34
N VAL A 93 -2.02 2.35 -18.55
CA VAL A 93 -1.48 1.90 -19.84
C VAL A 93 -1.26 0.38 -19.92
N THR A 94 -1.55 -0.35 -18.83
CA THR A 94 -1.38 -1.80 -18.79
C THR A 94 -2.61 -2.49 -19.39
N PRO A 95 -2.44 -3.38 -20.38
CA PRO A 95 -3.54 -4.22 -20.88
C PRO A 95 -4.11 -5.13 -19.80
N GLY A 96 -5.43 -5.34 -19.79
CA GLY A 96 -6.10 -6.20 -18.80
C GLY A 96 -5.50 -7.60 -18.68
N GLU A 97 -5.21 -8.24 -19.81
CA GLU A 97 -4.57 -9.57 -19.86
C GLU A 97 -3.18 -9.59 -19.21
N ALA A 98 -2.39 -8.53 -19.42
CA ALA A 98 -1.08 -8.40 -18.81
C ALA A 98 -1.20 -8.21 -17.28
N PHE A 99 -2.15 -7.39 -16.84
CA PHE A 99 -2.42 -7.20 -15.42
C PHE A 99 -2.87 -8.51 -14.75
N GLU A 100 -3.79 -9.25 -15.38
CA GLU A 100 -4.23 -10.58 -14.95
C GLU A 100 -3.08 -11.57 -14.77
N GLY A 101 -2.14 -11.59 -15.72
CA GLY A 101 -0.95 -12.44 -15.63
C GLY A 101 0.02 -12.02 -14.51
N ILE A 102 0.14 -10.72 -14.23
CA ILE A 102 1.09 -10.17 -13.25
C ILE A 102 0.56 -10.31 -11.80
N VAL A 103 -0.75 -10.12 -11.60
CA VAL A 103 -1.39 -10.08 -10.28
C VAL A 103 -1.07 -11.29 -9.38
N PRO A 104 -1.14 -12.56 -9.84
CA PRO A 104 -0.80 -13.71 -9.02
C PRO A 104 0.64 -13.64 -8.46
N TRP A 105 1.58 -13.11 -9.24
CA TRP A 105 2.97 -12.93 -8.79
C TRP A 105 3.09 -11.82 -7.76
N LEU A 106 2.38 -10.71 -7.94
CA LEU A 106 2.33 -9.64 -6.94
C LEU A 106 1.76 -10.15 -5.61
N LEU A 107 0.67 -10.92 -5.69
CA LEU A 107 0.06 -11.57 -4.53
C LEU A 107 1.01 -12.57 -3.86
N LEU A 108 1.73 -13.37 -4.65
CA LEU A 108 2.70 -14.34 -4.13
C LEU A 108 3.85 -13.64 -3.41
N ILE A 109 4.42 -12.59 -4.00
CA ILE A 109 5.49 -11.79 -3.39
C ILE A 109 5.00 -11.14 -2.09
N ALA A 110 3.83 -10.50 -2.10
CA ALA A 110 3.26 -9.89 -0.92
C ALA A 110 2.99 -10.92 0.19
N THR A 111 2.47 -12.10 -0.16
CA THR A 111 2.24 -13.22 0.78
C THR A 111 3.54 -13.75 1.35
N TYR A 112 4.55 -13.94 0.50
CA TYR A 112 5.86 -14.39 0.94
C TYR A 112 6.51 -13.38 1.88
N LEU A 113 6.48 -12.08 1.53
CA LEU A 113 6.96 -11.01 2.41
C LEU A 113 6.17 -10.92 3.70
N PHE A 114 4.87 -11.20 3.69
CA PHE A 114 4.05 -11.28 4.89
C PHE A 114 4.48 -12.43 5.80
N ALA A 115 4.57 -13.64 5.24
CA ALA A 115 4.95 -14.84 5.96
C ALA A 115 6.40 -14.76 6.46
N ALA A 116 7.29 -14.15 5.69
CA ALA A 116 8.69 -13.92 6.03
C ALA A 116 8.89 -12.67 6.88
N GLY A 117 7.90 -11.79 7.01
CA GLY A 117 8.02 -10.44 7.59
C GLY A 117 8.77 -10.39 8.92
N PRO A 118 8.40 -11.20 9.94
CA PRO A 118 9.12 -11.22 11.22
C PRO A 118 10.60 -11.64 11.09
N ARG A 119 10.89 -12.61 10.20
CA ARG A 119 12.27 -13.08 9.95
C ARG A 119 13.07 -12.08 9.13
N LEU A 120 12.44 -11.43 8.17
CA LEU A 120 13.06 -10.43 7.31
C LEU A 120 13.40 -9.17 8.09
N VAL A 121 12.46 -8.65 8.90
CA VAL A 121 12.72 -7.52 9.82
C VAL A 121 13.82 -7.87 10.82
N ALA A 122 13.82 -9.09 11.38
CA ALA A 122 14.88 -9.53 12.29
C ALA A 122 16.26 -9.64 11.62
N ALA A 123 16.33 -10.14 10.39
CA ALA A 123 17.57 -10.25 9.63
C ALA A 123 18.12 -8.88 9.19
N LEU A 124 17.23 -7.95 8.82
CA LEU A 124 17.59 -6.61 8.35
C LEU A 124 17.98 -5.66 9.49
N ARG A 125 17.54 -5.92 10.72
CA ARG A 125 17.97 -5.21 11.93
C ARG A 125 19.48 -5.31 12.23
N MET A 126 20.22 -6.19 11.55
CA MET A 126 21.66 -6.38 11.75
C MET A 126 22.56 -5.56 10.79
N GLY A 127 21.99 -4.83 9.83
CA GLY A 127 22.75 -4.01 8.88
C GLY A 127 22.53 -2.51 9.12
N GLY A 128 23.61 -1.73 9.27
CA GLY A 128 23.52 -0.26 9.26
C GLY A 128 22.85 0.19 7.96
N GLY A 129 21.68 0.82 8.07
CA GLY A 129 20.75 1.07 6.96
C GLY A 129 21.40 1.63 5.68
N VAL A 130 20.78 1.33 4.54
CA VAL A 130 21.31 1.72 3.22
C VAL A 130 21.46 3.24 3.07
N GLY A 131 22.34 3.69 2.17
CA GLY A 131 22.60 5.12 1.96
C GLY A 131 21.36 5.88 1.44
N PRO A 132 21.30 7.23 1.58
CA PRO A 132 20.11 8.02 1.24
C PRO A 132 19.57 7.80 -0.18
N ILE A 133 20.47 7.64 -1.16
CA ILE A 133 20.12 7.36 -2.56
C ILE A 133 19.42 6.01 -2.66
N ALA A 134 20.01 4.95 -2.10
CA ALA A 134 19.43 3.62 -2.10
C ALA A 134 18.08 3.59 -1.36
N SER A 135 17.95 4.31 -0.23
CA SER A 135 16.68 4.44 0.48
C SER A 135 15.61 5.09 -0.40
N GLY A 136 15.95 6.18 -1.09
CA GLY A 136 15.05 6.84 -2.03
C GLY A 136 14.66 5.93 -3.19
N THR A 137 15.61 5.18 -3.76
CA THR A 137 15.34 4.22 -4.84
C THR A 137 14.38 3.12 -4.41
N VAL A 138 14.61 2.50 -3.25
CA VAL A 138 13.73 1.41 -2.78
C VAL A 138 12.34 1.96 -2.42
N ILE A 139 12.24 3.13 -1.78
CA ILE A 139 10.97 3.81 -1.51
C ILE A 139 10.23 4.09 -2.82
N PHE A 140 10.93 4.60 -3.84
CA PHE A 140 10.32 4.86 -5.14
C PHE A 140 9.69 3.60 -5.74
N PHE A 141 10.41 2.49 -5.79
CA PHE A 141 9.90 1.25 -6.39
C PHE A 141 8.76 0.62 -5.59
N VAL A 142 8.81 0.63 -4.25
CA VAL A 142 7.66 0.16 -3.45
C VAL A 142 6.45 1.09 -3.59
N SER A 143 6.68 2.39 -3.81
CA SER A 143 5.62 3.34 -4.13
C SER A 143 5.05 3.16 -5.54
N VAL A 144 5.87 2.83 -6.54
CA VAL A 144 5.41 2.41 -7.88
C VAL A 144 4.51 1.19 -7.75
N TYR A 145 4.93 0.18 -6.99
CA TYR A 145 4.06 -0.95 -6.68
C TYR A 145 2.76 -0.49 -6.01
N GLY A 146 2.84 0.32 -4.96
CA GLY A 146 1.65 0.72 -4.19
C GLY A 146 0.66 1.58 -4.97
N GLY A 147 1.20 2.33 -5.95
CA GLY A 147 0.44 3.00 -6.98
C GLY A 147 -0.28 2.02 -7.88
N TYR A 148 0.48 1.10 -8.50
CA TYR A 148 0.00 0.13 -9.48
C TYR A 148 -0.98 -0.91 -8.89
N PHE A 149 -0.64 -1.50 -7.76
CA PHE A 149 -1.37 -2.56 -7.08
C PHE A 149 -1.29 -2.37 -5.57
N ASN A 150 -2.39 -1.94 -4.96
CA ASN A 150 -2.41 -1.58 -3.55
C ASN A 150 -2.45 -2.82 -2.60
N GLY A 151 -2.59 -4.03 -3.15
CA GLY A 151 -2.65 -5.28 -2.38
C GLY A 151 -1.36 -5.55 -1.59
N GLY A 152 -1.47 -5.77 -0.28
CA GLY A 152 -0.31 -6.08 0.57
C GLY A 152 0.70 -4.93 0.75
N LEU A 153 0.36 -3.70 0.33
CA LEU A 153 1.24 -2.54 0.34
C LEU A 153 1.86 -2.27 1.72
N GLY A 154 1.06 -2.35 2.79
CA GLY A 154 1.57 -2.04 4.14
C GLY A 154 2.70 -2.97 4.58
N ILE A 155 2.66 -4.23 4.16
CA ILE A 155 3.67 -5.24 4.49
C ILE A 155 4.98 -4.92 3.77
N MET A 156 4.87 -4.54 2.49
CA MET A 156 6.04 -4.18 1.70
C MET A 156 6.67 -2.87 2.17
N LEU A 157 5.86 -1.90 2.59
CA LEU A 157 6.35 -0.69 3.23
C LEU A 157 7.10 -1.01 4.52
N LEU A 158 6.57 -1.87 5.40
CA LEU A 158 7.28 -2.27 6.62
C LEU A 158 8.62 -2.98 6.31
N ALA A 159 8.65 -3.86 5.29
CA ALA A 159 9.88 -4.51 4.86
C ALA A 159 10.93 -3.51 4.35
N VAL A 160 10.51 -2.54 3.53
CA VAL A 160 11.38 -1.47 3.01
C VAL A 160 11.86 -0.54 4.12
N LEU A 161 10.98 -0.14 5.05
CA LEU A 161 11.34 0.71 6.19
C LEU A 161 12.39 0.02 7.08
N GLY A 162 12.25 -1.29 7.31
CA GLY A 162 13.27 -2.07 8.01
C GLY A 162 14.59 -2.13 7.26
N LEU A 163 14.56 -2.32 5.93
CA LEU A 163 15.76 -2.34 5.08
C LEU A 163 16.54 -1.01 5.09
N ILE A 164 15.83 0.11 5.13
CA ILE A 164 16.45 1.45 5.13
C ILE A 164 16.86 1.94 6.52
N GLY A 165 16.73 1.08 7.54
CA GLY A 165 17.29 1.29 8.88
C GLY A 165 16.33 1.80 9.94
N PHE A 166 15.00 1.77 9.71
CA PHE A 166 14.04 2.02 10.79
C PHE A 166 14.02 0.82 11.73
N THR A 167 14.03 1.09 13.04
CA THR A 167 14.11 0.03 14.05
C THR A 167 12.95 0.07 15.03
N ASP A 168 12.40 1.26 15.30
CA ASP A 168 11.23 1.44 16.13
C ASP A 168 9.96 1.06 15.37
N LEU A 169 9.22 0.10 15.93
CA LEU A 169 8.01 -0.41 15.29
C LEU A 169 6.89 0.63 15.27
N HIS A 170 6.82 1.54 16.25
CA HIS A 170 5.81 2.60 16.25
C HIS A 170 6.06 3.58 15.11
N SER A 171 7.31 4.04 14.96
CA SER A 171 7.74 4.91 13.87
C SER A 171 7.54 4.29 12.50
N MET A 172 7.88 3.01 12.36
CA MET A 172 7.63 2.24 11.14
C MET A 172 6.13 2.16 10.81
N ASN A 173 5.28 1.86 11.80
CA ASN A 173 3.83 1.79 11.59
C ASN A 173 3.21 3.15 11.26
N GLY A 174 3.65 4.22 11.92
CA GLY A 174 3.23 5.58 11.63
C GLY A 174 3.56 5.96 10.19
N LEU A 175 4.81 5.78 9.78
CA LEU A 175 5.26 6.10 8.43
C LEU A 175 4.62 5.19 7.38
N LYS A 176 4.47 3.88 7.64
CA LYS A 176 3.74 2.95 6.78
C LYS A 176 2.31 3.42 6.53
N ASN A 177 1.57 3.79 7.59
CA ASN A 177 0.19 4.25 7.44
C ASN A 177 0.10 5.57 6.68
N LEU A 178 1.02 6.52 6.94
CA LEU A 178 1.10 7.77 6.19
C LEU A 178 1.34 7.50 4.69
N LEU A 179 2.32 6.65 4.36
CA LEU A 179 2.65 6.32 2.98
C LEU A 179 1.51 5.57 2.28
N SER A 180 0.87 4.61 2.95
CA SER A 180 -0.33 3.96 2.42
C SER A 180 -1.45 4.97 2.13
N ALA A 181 -1.67 5.96 3.01
CA ALA A 181 -2.66 7.01 2.79
C ALA A 181 -2.30 7.88 1.57
N ILE A 182 -1.06 8.33 1.45
CA ILE A 182 -0.60 9.13 0.30
C ILE A 182 -0.77 8.35 -0.99
N LEU A 183 -0.29 7.10 -1.03
CA LEU A 183 -0.32 6.27 -2.23
C LEU A 183 -1.77 5.96 -2.64
N SER A 184 -2.64 5.66 -1.69
CA SER A 184 -4.07 5.44 -1.96
C SER A 184 -4.74 6.71 -2.48
N VAL A 185 -4.51 7.89 -1.89
CA VAL A 185 -5.08 9.15 -2.38
C VAL A 185 -4.62 9.46 -3.79
N VAL A 186 -3.32 9.35 -4.08
CA VAL A 186 -2.76 9.59 -5.41
C VAL A 186 -3.37 8.62 -6.43
N SER A 187 -3.39 7.33 -6.11
CA SER A 187 -3.92 6.29 -7.01
C SER A 187 -5.42 6.45 -7.26
N VAL A 188 -6.20 6.69 -6.21
CA VAL A 188 -7.66 6.90 -6.31
C VAL A 188 -7.95 8.14 -7.14
N ALA A 189 -7.22 9.24 -6.96
CA ALA A 189 -7.39 10.43 -7.79
C ALA A 189 -7.13 10.11 -9.27
N THR A 190 -6.03 9.39 -9.57
CA THR A 190 -5.72 8.95 -10.94
C THR A 190 -6.80 8.02 -11.52
N TYR A 191 -7.24 7.03 -10.77
CA TYR A 191 -8.24 6.05 -11.22
C TYR A 191 -9.64 6.64 -11.37
N ALA A 192 -10.03 7.56 -10.50
CA ALA A 192 -11.29 8.29 -10.60
C ALA A 192 -11.32 9.15 -11.86
N LEU A 193 -10.23 9.89 -12.15
CA LEU A 193 -10.11 10.70 -13.37
C LEU A 193 -10.11 9.84 -14.65
N ALA A 194 -9.57 8.62 -14.58
CA ALA A 194 -9.58 7.67 -15.69
C ALA A 194 -10.89 6.88 -15.83
N GLY A 195 -11.87 7.05 -14.94
CA GLY A 195 -13.14 6.34 -14.98
C GLY A 195 -13.04 4.83 -14.68
N LEU A 196 -12.00 4.39 -13.94
CA LEU A 196 -11.74 2.98 -13.66
C LEU A 196 -12.43 2.46 -12.39
N ILE A 197 -13.06 3.32 -11.60
CA ILE A 197 -13.71 2.95 -10.35
C ILE A 197 -15.14 2.50 -10.62
N ALA A 198 -15.52 1.32 -10.10
CA ALA A 198 -16.90 0.87 -10.10
C ALA A 198 -17.68 1.57 -8.97
N TRP A 199 -18.77 2.25 -9.33
CA TRP A 199 -19.63 2.97 -8.39
C TRP A 199 -20.94 2.25 -8.09
N ASP A 200 -21.26 1.23 -8.89
CA ASP A 200 -22.47 0.40 -8.85
C ASP A 200 -22.22 -0.93 -8.14
#